data_AF-A0A970M1U6-F1
#
_entry.id   AF-A0A970M1U6-F1
#
_cell.length_a   1.000
_cell.length_b   1.000
_cell.length_c   1.000
_cell.angle_alpha   90.00
_cell.angle_beta   90.00
_cell.angle_gamma   90.00
#
_symmetry.space_group_name_H-M   'P 1'
#
loop_
_entity.id
_entity.type
_entity.pdbx_description
1 polymer ?
#
loop_
_entity_poly.entity_id
_entity_poly.type
_entity_poly.pdbx_seq_one_letter_code
_entity_poly.pdbx_strand_id
1 'polypeptide(L)'
;MKTLVTACIILAACTASAGDYPCYRSAAPFLSVPEDRPSIVTLEARRVAAITGDTLTYNLGARTIRIEADSAASRRFLRDVRQGRCGTSERITLEPVRKSPFNDHYKARPVRH
;
A
#
# COMPACT_ATOMS: atom_id res chain seq x y z
N MET A 1 -0.81 29.55 0.33
CA MET A 1 0.50 29.29 0.96
C MET A 1 0.54 29.93 2.33
N LYS A 2 0.51 29.13 3.39
CA LYS A 2 1.12 29.48 4.68
C LYS A 2 1.27 28.22 5.51
N THR A 3 2.51 27.74 5.50
CA THR A 3 3.08 26.70 6.32
C THR A 3 2.90 27.06 7.78
N LEU A 4 2.24 26.20 8.56
CA LEU A 4 2.33 26.23 10.03
C LEU A 4 3.07 24.98 10.46
N VAL A 5 4.39 25.15 10.55
CA VAL A 5 5.29 24.28 11.30
C VAL A 5 5.04 24.59 12.77
N THR A 6 4.28 23.74 13.46
CA THR A 6 4.17 23.79 14.91
C THR A 6 5.05 22.69 15.48
N ALA A 7 6.08 23.13 16.19
CA ALA A 7 7.09 22.33 16.84
C ALA A 7 6.49 21.32 17.82
N CYS A 8 6.94 20.07 17.75
CA CYS A 8 6.69 19.05 18.78
C CYS A 8 8.04 18.70 19.41
N ILE A 9 8.46 19.50 20.40
CA ILE A 9 9.63 19.23 21.25
C ILE A 9 9.10 18.96 22.66
N ILE A 10 8.59 17.75 22.88
CA ILE A 10 8.60 17.04 24.18
C ILE A 10 8.74 15.55 23.82
N LEU A 11 9.57 14.85 24.57
CA LEU A 11 10.07 13.47 24.43
C LEU A 11 8.99 12.37 24.46
N ALA A 12 7.88 12.52 23.74
CA ALA A 12 6.81 11.54 23.63
C ALA A 12 6.73 11.09 22.17
N ALA A 13 6.89 9.78 21.99
CA ALA A 13 6.74 9.05 20.74
C ALA A 13 5.93 9.81 19.70
N CYS A 14 6.58 10.20 18.59
CA CYS A 14 5.92 10.26 17.29
C CYS A 14 5.40 8.85 17.00
N THR A 15 4.30 8.49 17.65
CA THR A 15 3.35 7.54 17.13
C THR A 15 2.83 8.26 15.89
N ALA A 16 3.51 8.04 14.77
CA ALA A 16 2.85 8.14 13.48
C ALA A 16 1.60 7.29 13.68
N SER A 17 0.45 7.95 13.87
CA SER A 17 -0.82 7.29 13.82
C SER A 17 -0.76 6.45 12.55
N ALA A 18 -1.16 5.18 12.64
CA ALA A 18 -1.55 4.44 11.44
C ALA A 18 -2.70 5.25 10.86
N GLY A 19 -2.34 6.26 10.07
CA GLY A 19 -3.21 7.36 9.72
C GLY A 19 -4.25 6.77 8.82
N ASP A 20 -5.49 6.78 9.29
CA ASP A 20 -6.66 6.32 8.57
C ASP A 20 -6.64 6.93 7.17
N TYR A 21 -6.10 6.19 6.20
CA TYR A 21 -6.19 6.61 4.81
C TYR A 21 -7.69 6.67 4.50
N PRO A 22 -8.20 7.71 3.81
CA PRO A 22 -9.64 8.00 3.74
C PRO A 22 -10.51 6.83 3.24
N CYS A 23 -9.89 5.88 2.55
CA CYS A 23 -10.55 4.70 2.02
C CYS A 23 -10.36 3.42 2.84
N TYR A 24 -9.40 3.40 3.77
CA TYR A 24 -9.00 2.21 4.49
C TYR A 24 -10.14 1.60 5.30
N ARG A 25 -10.32 0.28 5.18
CA ARG A 25 -11.27 -0.52 5.96
C ARG A 25 -10.65 -1.88 6.29
N SER A 26 -10.42 -2.12 7.58
CA SER A 26 -9.75 -3.32 8.09
C SER A 26 -10.54 -4.63 7.91
N ALA A 27 -11.86 -4.56 7.68
CA ALA A 27 -12.76 -5.73 7.68
C ALA A 27 -12.78 -6.56 6.37
N ALA A 28 -11.76 -6.46 5.52
CA ALA A 28 -11.71 -7.17 4.25
C ALA A 28 -11.24 -8.64 4.43
N PRO A 29 -11.74 -9.60 3.64
CA PRO A 29 -11.36 -11.02 3.77
C PRO A 29 -9.87 -11.23 3.55
N PHE A 30 -9.33 -12.33 4.10
CA PHE A 30 -7.92 -12.69 3.95
C PHE A 30 -7.54 -12.85 2.47
N LEU A 31 -6.43 -12.23 2.06
CA LEU A 31 -5.84 -12.36 0.73
C LEU A 31 -4.48 -13.04 0.85
N SER A 32 -4.34 -14.22 0.23
CA SER A 32 -3.05 -14.91 0.19
C SER A 32 -2.18 -14.37 -0.94
N VAL A 33 -0.98 -13.90 -0.58
CA VAL A 33 0.05 -13.46 -1.52
C VAL A 33 1.31 -14.28 -1.24
N PRO A 34 1.79 -15.10 -2.19
CA PRO A 34 3.01 -15.86 -2.02
C PRO A 34 4.23 -14.94 -1.92
N GLU A 35 5.17 -15.33 -1.09
CA GLU A 35 6.32 -14.50 -0.70
C GLU A 35 7.54 -14.68 -1.60
N ASP A 36 7.61 -15.79 -2.30
CA ASP A 36 8.78 -16.27 -3.02
C ASP A 36 8.63 -16.26 -4.54
N ARG A 37 7.40 -16.00 -5.04
CA ARG A 37 7.09 -15.99 -6.46
C ARG A 37 6.10 -14.88 -6.84
N PRO A 38 6.11 -14.42 -8.09
CA PRO A 38 5.13 -13.45 -8.55
C PRO A 38 3.69 -13.96 -8.44
N SER A 39 2.75 -13.06 -8.18
CA SER A 39 1.32 -13.37 -8.14
C SER A 39 0.49 -12.22 -8.70
N ILE A 40 -0.63 -12.56 -9.34
CA ILE A 40 -1.58 -11.56 -9.82
C ILE A 40 -2.59 -11.27 -8.70
N VAL A 41 -2.76 -10.00 -8.38
CA VAL A 41 -3.72 -9.53 -7.38
C VAL A 41 -4.52 -8.35 -7.93
N THR A 42 -5.70 -8.14 -7.35
CA THR A 42 -6.43 -6.88 -7.51
C THR A 42 -6.16 -6.04 -6.28
N LEU A 43 -5.46 -4.92 -6.45
CA LEU A 43 -5.33 -3.92 -5.39
C LEU A 43 -6.65 -3.21 -5.21
N GLU A 44 -7.11 -3.09 -3.97
CA GLU A 44 -8.31 -2.35 -3.61
C GLU A 44 -7.92 -1.15 -2.74
N ALA A 45 -8.45 0.03 -3.06
CA ALA A 45 -8.19 1.25 -2.27
C ALA A 45 -8.47 1.06 -0.77
N ARG A 46 -9.45 0.22 -0.44
CA ARG A 46 -9.89 -0.04 0.92
C ARG A 46 -8.90 -0.83 1.76
N ARG A 47 -7.94 -1.49 1.12
CA ARG A 47 -6.88 -2.25 1.80
C ARG A 47 -5.59 -1.45 1.96
N VAL A 48 -5.53 -0.22 1.43
CA VAL A 48 -4.36 0.65 1.57
C VAL A 48 -4.40 1.33 2.93
N ALA A 49 -3.54 0.86 3.84
CA ALA A 49 -3.44 1.40 5.20
C ALA A 49 -2.60 2.68 5.26
N ALA A 50 -1.61 2.81 4.37
CA ALA A 50 -0.78 4.02 4.27
C ALA A 50 -0.14 4.14 2.88
N ILE A 51 0.29 5.35 2.53
CA ILE A 51 1.10 5.64 1.33
C ILE A 51 2.27 6.53 1.75
N THR A 52 3.50 6.08 1.49
CA THR A 52 4.75 6.82 1.74
C THR A 52 5.55 6.88 0.44
N GLY A 53 5.68 8.07 -0.16
CA GLY A 53 6.29 8.21 -1.48
C GLY A 53 5.55 7.37 -2.52
N ASP A 54 6.25 6.51 -3.25
CA ASP A 54 5.63 5.59 -4.22
C ASP A 54 5.39 4.18 -3.64
N THR A 55 5.49 4.01 -2.32
CA THR A 55 5.23 2.75 -1.62
C THR A 55 3.89 2.80 -0.91
N LEU A 56 3.09 1.74 -1.05
CA LEU A 56 1.86 1.53 -0.30
C LEU A 56 2.04 0.44 0.76
N THR A 57 1.49 0.68 1.94
CA THR A 57 1.30 -0.34 2.98
C THR A 57 -0.08 -0.95 2.77
N TYR A 58 -0.12 -2.23 2.40
CA TYR A 58 -1.33 -2.94 1.99
C TYR A 58 -1.70 -4.02 2.99
N ASN A 59 -2.96 -4.01 3.43
CA ASN A 59 -3.48 -5.00 4.37
C ASN A 59 -4.06 -6.23 3.66
N LEU A 60 -3.48 -7.39 3.95
CA LEU A 60 -3.93 -8.70 3.47
C LEU A 60 -4.95 -9.38 4.41
N GLY A 61 -5.33 -8.74 5.51
CA GLY A 61 -6.21 -9.25 6.55
C GLY A 61 -5.44 -9.85 7.73
N ALA A 62 -4.48 -10.74 7.47
CA ALA A 62 -3.65 -11.35 8.52
C ALA A 62 -2.33 -10.60 8.79
N ARG A 63 -1.88 -9.82 7.81
CA ARG A 63 -0.63 -9.05 7.86
C ARG A 63 -0.67 -7.88 6.89
N THR A 64 0.31 -7.00 6.99
CA THR A 64 0.56 -5.97 5.98
C THR A 64 1.78 -6.31 5.13
N ILE A 65 1.78 -5.81 3.90
CA ILE A 65 2.92 -5.87 2.99
C ILE A 65 3.20 -4.47 2.44
N ARG A 66 4.42 -4.26 1.95
CA ARG A 66 4.86 -3.04 1.27
C ARG A 66 4.86 -3.30 -0.23
N ILE A 67 4.30 -2.39 -1.01
CA ILE A 67 4.28 -2.50 -2.47
C ILE A 67 4.82 -1.21 -3.09
N GLU A 68 5.90 -1.30 -3.87
CA GLU A 68 6.44 -0.22 -4.70
C GLU A 68 5.64 -0.08 -6.00
N ALA A 69 5.14 1.13 -6.28
CA ALA A 69 4.40 1.43 -7.50
C ALA A 69 5.35 1.67 -8.69
N ASP A 70 5.90 0.59 -9.23
CA ASP A 70 6.85 0.60 -10.33
C ASP A 70 6.21 0.74 -11.73
N SER A 71 4.90 0.54 -11.84
CA SER A 71 4.17 0.59 -13.11
C SER A 71 3.29 1.84 -13.25
N ALA A 72 3.01 2.25 -14.49
CA ALA A 72 2.07 3.34 -14.76
C ALA A 72 0.68 3.07 -14.17
N ALA A 73 0.22 1.82 -14.22
CA ALA A 73 -1.03 1.35 -13.63
C ALA A 73 -1.04 1.52 -12.11
N SER A 74 -0.01 1.02 -11.40
CA SER A 74 0.09 1.17 -9.94
C SER A 74 0.24 2.62 -9.50
N ARG A 75 0.94 3.47 -10.28
CA ARG A 75 1.03 4.91 -10.01
C ARG A 75 -0.30 5.61 -10.21
N ARG A 76 -1.09 5.21 -11.21
CA ARG A 76 -2.46 5.71 -11.40
C ARG A 76 -3.35 5.32 -10.21
N PHE A 77 -3.30 4.06 -9.79
CA PHE A 77 -3.99 3.59 -8.60
C PHE A 77 -3.63 4.42 -7.37
N LEU A 78 -2.34 4.66 -7.10
CA LEU A 78 -1.90 5.52 -5.99
C LEU A 78 -2.49 6.93 -6.06
N ARG A 79 -2.55 7.54 -7.25
CA ARG A 79 -3.18 8.87 -7.42
C ARG A 79 -4.67 8.82 -7.10
N ASP A 80 -5.38 7.80 -7.57
CA ASP A 80 -6.81 7.65 -7.29
C ASP A 80 -7.09 7.45 -5.79
N VAL A 81 -6.28 6.64 -5.10
CA VAL A 81 -6.38 6.43 -3.64
C VAL A 81 -6.09 7.73 -2.88
N ARG A 82 -5.05 8.49 -3.27
CA ARG A 82 -4.73 9.82 -2.72
C ARG A 82 -5.85 10.84 -2.88
N GLN A 83 -6.61 10.73 -3.97
CA GLN A 83 -7.77 11.58 -4.24
C GLN A 83 -9.04 11.12 -3.49
N GLY A 84 -8.95 10.08 -2.64
CA GLY A 84 -10.09 9.56 -1.88
C GLY A 84 -11.08 8.75 -2.73
N ARG A 85 -10.66 8.21 -3.89
CA ARG A 85 -11.52 7.39 -4.75
C ARG A 85 -11.63 5.97 -4.20
N CYS A 86 -12.44 5.76 -3.18
CA CYS A 86 -12.49 4.49 -2.43
C CYS A 86 -13.11 3.29 -3.16
N GLY A 87 -13.59 3.50 -4.38
CA GLY A 87 -14.01 2.44 -5.30
C GLY A 87 -12.94 2.04 -6.32
N THR A 88 -11.76 2.67 -6.31
CA THR A 88 -10.71 2.31 -7.27
C THR A 88 -10.11 0.95 -6.95
N SER A 89 -9.83 0.18 -8.00
CA SER A 89 -9.14 -1.09 -7.94
C SER A 89 -8.27 -1.27 -9.16
N GLU A 90 -7.13 -1.93 -9.01
CA GLU A 90 -6.18 -2.13 -10.12
C GLU A 90 -5.62 -3.54 -10.09
N ARG A 91 -5.66 -4.24 -11.23
CA ARG A 91 -5.11 -5.59 -11.36
C ARG A 91 -3.63 -5.48 -11.71
N ILE A 92 -2.76 -6.06 -10.88
CA ILE A 92 -1.30 -5.99 -11.04
C ILE A 92 -0.67 -7.35 -10.78
N THR A 93 0.56 -7.52 -11.25
CA THR A 93 1.45 -8.59 -10.78
C THR A 93 2.30 -8.04 -9.63
N LEU A 94 2.22 -8.66 -8.46
CA LEU A 94 3.15 -8.44 -7.36
C LEU A 94 4.37 -9.34 -7.59
N GLU A 95 5.53 -8.72 -7.77
CA GLU A 95 6.81 -9.39 -7.85
C GLU A 95 7.55 -9.23 -6.52
N PRO A 96 7.90 -10.30 -5.80
CA PRO A 96 8.62 -10.18 -4.54
C PRO A 96 10.01 -9.60 -4.78
N VAL A 97 10.46 -8.66 -3.92
CA VAL A 97 11.79 -8.05 -4.05
C VAL A 97 12.90 -9.06 -3.72
N ARG A 98 12.59 -10.05 -2.86
CA ARG A 98 13.49 -11.18 -2.56
C ARG A 98 12.72 -12.51 -2.58
N LYS A 99 13.38 -13.58 -3.03
CA LYS A 99 12.85 -14.94 -2.90
C LYS A 99 13.11 -15.46 -1.48
N SER A 100 12.21 -15.19 -0.55
CA SER A 100 12.38 -15.53 0.86
C SER A 100 11.03 -15.68 1.56
N PRO A 101 10.87 -16.62 2.52
CA PRO A 101 9.66 -16.77 3.34
C PRO A 101 9.45 -15.64 4.35
N PHE A 102 10.32 -14.63 4.34
CA PHE A 102 10.17 -13.43 5.16
C PHE A 102 9.90 -12.21 4.27
N ASN A 103 9.64 -12.38 2.98
CA ASN A 103 9.40 -11.27 2.07
C ASN A 103 8.07 -10.57 2.38
N ASP A 104 8.19 -9.31 2.76
CA ASP A 104 7.09 -8.38 2.99
C ASP A 104 7.05 -7.26 1.95
N HIS A 105 7.97 -7.27 0.97
CA HIS A 105 8.14 -6.19 0.00
C HIS A 105 7.97 -6.68 -1.44
N TYR A 106 7.16 -5.95 -2.21
CA TYR A 106 6.81 -6.33 -3.58
C TYR A 106 6.91 -5.13 -4.52
N LYS A 107 7.17 -5.39 -5.79
CA LYS A 107 7.05 -4.42 -6.88
C LYS A 107 5.76 -4.67 -7.64
N ALA A 108 5.00 -3.61 -7.86
CA ALA A 108 3.81 -3.66 -8.70
C ALA A 108 4.20 -3.57 -10.18
N ARG A 109 4.02 -4.68 -10.89
CA ARG A 109 4.23 -4.81 -12.33
C ARG A 109 2.90 -4.85 -13.08
N PRO A 110 2.86 -4.41 -14.35
CA PRO A 110 1.69 -4.62 -15.19
C PRO A 110 1.42 -6.12 -15.36
N VAL A 111 0.14 -6.49 -15.45
CA VAL A 111 -0.24 -7.85 -15.82
C VAL A 111 0.20 -8.10 -17.26
N ARG A 112 0.98 -9.16 -17.47
CA ARG A 112 1.32 -9.62 -18.82
C ARG A 112 0.21 -10.55 -19.31
N HIS A 113 -0.28 -10.28 -20.51
CA HIS A 113 -1.23 -11.13 -21.22
C HIS A 113 -0.50 -12.30 -21.89
#